data_AF-A0A2R7KMP0-F1
#
_entry.id   AF-A0A2R7KMP0-F1
#
_cell.length_a   1.000
_cell.length_b   1.000
_cell.length_c   1.000
_cell.angle_alpha   90.00
_cell.angle_beta   90.00
_cell.angle_gamma   90.00
#
_symmetry.space_group_name_H-M   'P 1'
#
loop_
_entity.id
_entity.type
_entity.pdbx_description
1 polymer ?
#
loop_
_entity_poly.entity_id
_entity_poly.type
_entity_poly.pdbx_seq_one_letter_code
_entity_poly.pdbx_strand_id
1 'polypeptide(L)' 'METTNKCNCFNNRQIINFFKDYNLEESQSLLWKLFKLSTAAKPTEVINAKEWLNLVSFYENLDDLLKAVYNTYQEQTP' A
#
# COMPACT_ATOMS: atom_id res chain seq x y z
N MET A 1 3.50 24.96 12.36
CA MET A 1 3.17 25.13 10.93
C MET A 1 3.17 23.74 10.32
N GLU A 2 2.00 23.12 10.25
CA GLU A 2 1.83 21.84 9.57
C GLU A 2 1.82 22.12 8.07
N THR A 3 2.90 21.77 7.39
CA THR A 3 2.89 21.65 5.94
C THR A 3 2.07 20.41 5.60
N THR A 4 0.75 20.59 5.48
CA THR A 4 -0.11 19.63 4.80
C THR A 4 0.43 19.49 3.38
N ASN A 5 1.28 18.49 3.17
CA ASN A 5 1.70 18.05 1.86
C ASN A 5 0.42 17.68 1.11
N LYS A 6 -0.08 18.61 0.29
CA LYS A 6 -1.09 18.32 -0.73
C LYS A 6 -0.44 17.40 -1.76
N CYS A 7 -0.29 16.13 -1.41
CA CYS A 7 0.09 15.06 -2.32
C CYS A 7 -0.94 15.11 -3.46
N ASN A 8 -0.56 15.53 -4.67
CA ASN A 8 -1.44 15.42 -5.86
C ASN A 8 -1.64 13.96 -6.30
N CYS A 9 -1.19 13.02 -5.48
CA CYS A 9 -1.33 11.58 -5.60
C CYS A 9 -2.81 11.16 -5.76
N PHE A 10 -3.73 11.94 -5.18
CA PHE A 10 -5.16 11.72 -5.26
C PHE A 10 -5.79 12.09 -6.62
N ASN A 11 -5.10 12.87 -7.46
CA ASN A 11 -5.53 13.14 -8.84
C ASN A 11 -5.05 12.07 -9.82
N ASN A 12 -4.38 11.03 -9.35
CA ASN A 12 -3.96 9.93 -10.20
C ASN A 12 -5.17 9.05 -10.54
N ARG A 13 -5.60 9.09 -11.80
CA ARG A 13 -6.74 8.31 -12.32
C ARG A 13 -6.61 6.81 -12.03
N GLN A 14 -5.40 6.25 -12.01
CA GLN A 14 -5.20 4.83 -11.71
C GLN A 14 -5.52 4.52 -10.25
N ILE A 15 -5.11 5.40 -9.33
CA ILE A 15 -5.39 5.26 -7.89
C ILE A 15 -6.89 5.41 -7.63
N ILE A 16 -7.54 6.41 -8.24
CA ILE A 16 -8.99 6.60 -8.11
C ILE A 16 -9.75 5.37 -8.63
N ASN A 17 -9.39 4.88 -9.83
CA ASN A 17 -10.07 3.71 -10.40
C ASN A 17 -9.88 2.47 -9.53
N PHE A 18 -8.69 2.29 -8.97
CA PHE A 18 -8.44 1.18 -8.06
C PHE A 18 -9.40 1.17 -6.86
N PHE A 19 -9.66 2.33 -6.23
CA PHE A 19 -10.62 2.43 -5.11
C PHE A 19 -12.10 2.47 -5.52
N LYS A 20 -12.39 2.50 -6.83
CA LYS A 20 -13.75 2.21 -7.32
C LYS A 20 -13.99 0.72 -7.44
N ASP A 21 -12.95 -0.02 -7.82
CA ASP A 21 -13.03 -1.45 -8.08
C ASP A 21 -12.81 -2.29 -6.81
N TYR A 22 -12.13 -1.74 -5.79
CA TYR A 22 -11.80 -2.42 -4.54
C TYR A 22 -12.04 -1.52 -3.32
N ASN A 23 -12.73 -2.05 -2.31
CA ASN A 23 -12.81 -1.39 -1.00
C ASN A 23 -11.47 -1.49 -0.23
N LEU A 24 -11.40 -0.86 0.95
CA LEU A 24 -10.17 -0.85 1.74
C LEU A 24 -9.66 -2.26 2.08
N GLU A 25 -10.54 -3.14 2.56
CA GLU A 25 -10.16 -4.50 2.96
C GLU A 25 -9.65 -5.33 1.76
N GLU A 26 -10.32 -5.22 0.62
CA GLU A 26 -9.91 -5.88 -0.63
C GLU A 26 -8.55 -5.37 -1.12
N SER A 27 -8.35 -4.05 -1.04
CA SER A 27 -7.09 -3.40 -1.41
C SER A 27 -5.92 -3.88 -0.54
N GLN A 28 -6.12 -3.97 0.77
CA GLN A 28 -5.13 -4.49 1.71
C GLN A 28 -4.84 -5.97 1.47
N SER A 29 -5.87 -6.77 1.18
CA SER A 29 -5.72 -8.19 0.84
C SER A 29 -4.89 -8.40 -0.43
N LEU A 30 -5.10 -7.57 -1.45
CA LEU A 30 -4.29 -7.59 -2.67
C LEU A 30 -2.83 -7.21 -2.41
N LEU A 31 -2.60 -6.17 -1.61
CA LEU A 31 -1.24 -5.78 -1.22
C LEU A 31 -0.53 -6.91 -0.48
N TRP A 32 -1.22 -7.59 0.45
CA TRP A 32 -0.68 -8.71 1.20
C TRP A 32 -0.32 -9.90 0.30
N LYS A 33 -1.14 -10.19 -0.71
CA LYS A 33 -0.83 -11.22 -1.72
C LYS A 33 0.45 -10.86 -2.50
N LEU A 34 0.63 -9.59 -2.88
CA LEU A 34 1.86 -9.13 -3.55
C LEU A 34 3.10 -9.31 -2.67
N PHE A 35 3.00 -8.97 -1.38
CA PHE A 35 4.09 -9.20 -0.43
C PHE A 35 4.44 -10.68 -0.26
N LYS A 36 3.43 -11.55 -0.17
CA LYS A 36 3.68 -13.00 -0.12
C LYS A 36 4.38 -13.51 -1.38
N LEU A 37 4.05 -12.97 -2.55
CA LEU A 37 4.71 -13.33 -3.80
C LEU A 37 6.16 -12.84 -3.86
N SER A 38 6.45 -11.64 -3.35
CA SER A 38 7.82 -11.12 -3.31
C SER A 38 8.73 -11.89 -2.35
N THR A 39 8.13 -12.64 -1.43
CA THR A 39 8.83 -13.45 -0.42
C THR A 39 8.76 -14.95 -0.68
N ALA A 40 7.99 -15.39 -1.68
CA ALA A 40 7.80 -16.80 -2.05
C ALA A 40 8.97 -17.40 -2.85
N ALA A 41 10.08 -16.67 -3.04
CA ALA A 41 11.27 -17.17 -3.70
C ALA A 41 11.80 -18.44 -3.01
N LYS A 42 12.30 -19.39 -3.81
CA LYS A 42 12.75 -20.72 -3.36
C LYS A 42 13.70 -20.59 -2.14
N PRO A 43 13.56 -21.43 -1.10
CA PRO A 43 14.34 -21.38 0.15
C PRO A 43 15.88 -21.38 0.02
N THR A 44 16.42 -21.54 -1.18
CA THR A 44 17.87 -21.61 -1.46
C THR A 44 18.50 -20.26 -1.82
N GLU A 45 17.70 -19.23 -2.13
CA GLU A 45 18.15 -17.84 -2.33
C GLU A 45 17.60 -17.00 -1.17
N VAL A 46 18.18 -17.22 0.00
CA VAL A 46 17.66 -16.75 1.29
C VAL A 46 17.83 -15.24 1.39
N ILE A 47 16.73 -14.50 1.27
CA ILE A 47 16.62 -13.12 1.75
C ILE A 47 17.12 -13.12 3.20
N ASN A 48 18.17 -12.35 3.50
CA ASN A 48 18.72 -12.34 4.84
C ASN A 48 17.78 -11.63 5.83
N ALA A 49 17.99 -11.82 7.13
CA ALA A 49 17.09 -11.27 8.16
C ALA A 49 16.90 -9.74 8.08
N LYS A 50 17.92 -9.00 7.64
CA LYS A 50 17.85 -7.54 7.47
C LYS A 50 17.00 -7.15 6.27
N GLU A 51 17.17 -7.82 5.15
CA GLU A 51 16.37 -7.61 3.94
C GLU A 51 14.91 -7.97 4.17
N TRP A 52 14.65 -9.06 4.89
CA TRP A 52 13.31 -9.45 5.32
C TRP A 52 12.64 -8.37 6.16
N LEU A 53 13.33 -7.90 7.20
CA LEU A 53 12.81 -6.86 8.08
C LEU A 53 12.53 -5.56 7.30
N ASN A 54 13.43 -5.17 6.40
CA ASN A 54 13.23 -3.99 5.55
C ASN A 54 11.99 -4.14 4.65
N LEU A 55 11.76 -5.33 4.08
CA LEU A 55 10.58 -5.60 3.24
C LEU A 55 9.29 -5.56 4.06
N VAL A 56 9.29 -6.14 5.27
CA VAL A 56 8.15 -6.07 6.19
C VAL A 56 7.85 -4.61 6.56
N SER A 57 8.85 -3.85 7.00
CA SER A 57 8.66 -2.44 7.35
C SER A 57 8.23 -1.59 6.16
N PHE A 58 8.73 -1.86 4.96
CA PHE A 58 8.26 -1.19 3.75
C PHE A 58 6.77 -1.48 3.49
N TYR A 59 6.35 -2.74 3.66
CA TYR A 59 4.96 -3.14 3.52
C TYR A 59 4.04 -2.45 4.54
N GLU A 60 4.44 -2.39 5.81
CA GLU A 60 3.67 -1.72 6.86
C GLU A 60 3.44 -0.23 6.54
N ASN A 61 4.49 0.47 6.12
CA ASN A 61 4.38 1.88 5.70
C ASN A 61 3.48 2.05 4.47
N LEU A 62 3.49 1.10 3.55
CA LEU A 62 2.66 1.13 2.35
C LEU A 62 1.19 0.86 2.67
N ASP A 63 0.89 -0.05 3.61
CA ASP A 63 -0.46 -0.30 4.13
C ASP A 63 -1.04 0.95 4.81
N ASP A 64 -0.25 1.64 5.63
CA ASP A 64 -0.69 2.87 6.29
C ASP A 64 -0.91 4.02 5.30
N LEU A 65 -0.05 4.15 4.28
CA LEU A 65 -0.26 5.10 3.20
C LEU A 65 -1.56 4.78 2.43
N LEU A 66 -1.83 3.50 2.16
CA LEU A 66 -3.05 3.07 1.48
C LEU A 66 -4.32 3.47 2.26
N LYS A 67 -4.33 3.26 3.58
CA LYS A 67 -5.44 3.69 4.47
C LYS A 67 -5.65 5.20 4.41
N ALA A 68 -4.58 5.98 4.51
CA ALA A 68 -4.66 7.44 4.43
C ALA A 68 -5.27 7.89 3.11
N VAL A 69 -4.83 7.28 2.00
CA VAL A 69 -5.35 7.60 0.66
C VAL A 69 -6.82 7.21 0.50
N TYR A 70 -7.21 6.05 1.00
CA TYR A 70 -8.60 5.59 0.95
C TYR A 70 -9.54 6.52 1.73
N ASN A 71 -9.18 6.88 2.97
CA ASN A 71 -9.98 7.76 3.81
C ASN A 71 -10.17 9.13 3.15
N THR A 72 -9.09 9.72 2.61
CA THR A 72 -9.17 10.97 1.87
C THR A 72 -10.03 10.86 0.60
N TYR A 73 -10.01 9.73 -0.10
CA TYR A 73 -10.89 9.49 -1.25
C TYR A 73 -12.38 9.46 -0.84
N GLN A 74 -12.71 8.79 0.27
CA GLN A 74 -14.09 8.76 0.79
C GLN A 74 -14.58 10.15 1.22
N GLU A 75 -13.73 10.97 1.86
CA GLU A 75 -14.08 12.35 2.22
C GLU A 75 -14.39 13.23 0.99
N GLN A 76 -13.78 12.94 -0.16
CA GLN A 76 -13.97 13.70 -1.41
C GLN A 76 -15.12 13.16 -2.27
N THR A 77 -15.63 11.97 -1.98
CA THR A 77 -16.67 11.28 -2.76
C THR A 77 -17.75 10.79 -1.79
N PRO A 78 -18.75 11.63 -1.44
CA PRO A 78 -19.77 11.31 -0.44
C PRO A 78 -20.64 10.11 -0.80
#